data_AF-A0A2R6HLD2-F1
#
_entry.id   AF-A0A2R6HLD2-F1
#
_cell.length_a   1.000
_cell.length_b   1.000
_cell.length_c   1.000
_cell.angle_alpha   90.00
_cell.angle_beta   90.00
_cell.angle_gamma   90.00
#
_symmetry.space_group_name_H-M   'P 1'
#
loop_
_entity.id
_entity.type
_entity.pdbx_description
1 polymer ?
#
loop_
_entity_poly.entity_id
_entity_poly.type
_entity_poly.pdbx_seq_one_letter_code
_entity_poly.pdbx_strand_id
1 'polypeptide(L)'
;MTPLEVGVRLLAGVALILANGFFVAVEFALTRVRQYSESEFDEPGLRRAWAMTDELEIYLTGCQVGITASSIAVGIVAEPALAALFEPLFGNSRLASVGAGSLLAFLIINLVHLT
;
A
#
# COMPACT_ATOMS: atom_id res chain seq x y z
N MET A 1 9.09 7.63 21.64
CA MET A 1 9.87 7.53 20.37
C MET A 1 10.65 8.82 20.20
N THR A 2 11.84 8.75 19.61
CA THR A 2 12.57 9.99 19.28
C THR A 2 11.93 10.68 18.07
N PRO A 3 12.03 12.01 17.90
CA PRO A 3 11.50 12.69 16.71
C PRO A 3 12.03 12.12 15.39
N LEU A 4 13.31 11.71 15.39
CA LEU A 4 13.95 11.06 14.26
C LEU A 4 13.28 9.71 13.92
N GLU A 5 13.01 8.89 14.94
CA GLU A 5 12.35 7.59 14.76
C GLU A 5 10.93 7.74 14.19
N VAL A 6 10.16 8.74 14.67
CA VAL A 6 8.84 9.06 14.12
C VAL A 6 8.95 9.46 12.64
N GLY A 7 9.90 10.35 12.31
CA GLY A 7 10.13 10.79 10.94
C GLY A 7 10.49 9.65 9.99
N VAL A 8 11.40 8.75 10.40
CA VAL A 8 11.79 7.57 9.60
C VAL A 8 10.60 6.63 9.38
N ARG A 9 9.81 6.35 10.43
CA ARG A 9 8.64 5.49 10.31
C ARG A 9 7.55 6.09 9.42
N LEU A 10 7.32 7.41 9.47
CA LEU A 10 6.38 8.08 8.56
C LEU A 10 6.84 8.00 7.10
N LEU A 11 8.12 8.26 6.83
CA LEU A 11 8.68 8.14 5.49
C LEU A 11 8.57 6.70 4.96
N ALA A 12 8.89 5.72 5.80
CA ALA A 12 8.72 4.30 5.46
C ALA A 12 7.24 3.95 5.21
N GLY A 13 6.33 4.48 6.03
CA GLY A 13 4.88 4.33 5.83
C GLY A 13 4.42 4.88 4.48
N VAL A 14 4.86 6.08 4.10
CA VAL A 14 4.56 6.67 2.78
C VAL A 14 5.11 5.80 1.65
N ALA A 15 6.36 5.34 1.76
CA ALA A 15 6.95 4.46 0.76
C ALA A 15 6.18 3.14 0.60
N LEU A 16 5.72 2.56 1.69
CA LEU A 16 4.91 1.34 1.68
C LEU A 16 3.51 1.56 1.09
N ILE A 17 2.88 2.73 1.33
CA ILE A 17 1.62 3.11 0.67
C ILE A 17 1.84 3.22 -0.85
N LEU A 18 2.92 3.85 -1.29
CA LEU A 18 3.25 3.94 -2.72
C LEU A 18 3.52 2.57 -3.33
N ALA A 19 4.19 1.68 -2.61
CA ALA A 19 4.42 0.29 -3.04
C ALA A 19 3.10 -0.48 -3.20
N ASN A 20 2.19 -0.35 -2.24
CA ASN A 20 0.86 -0.94 -2.34
C ASN A 20 0.10 -0.40 -3.58
N GLY A 21 0.07 0.92 -3.76
CA GLY A 21 -0.56 1.54 -4.93
C GLY A 21 0.05 1.12 -6.27
N PHE A 22 1.36 0.84 -6.30
CA PHE A 22 2.01 0.26 -7.47
C PHE A 22 1.47 -1.14 -7.80
N PHE A 23 1.33 -2.04 -6.81
CA PHE A 23 0.78 -3.38 -7.05
C PHE A 23 -0.66 -3.33 -7.57
N VAL A 24 -1.47 -2.43 -7.03
CA VAL A 24 -2.86 -2.23 -7.47
C VAL A 24 -2.91 -1.72 -8.91
N ALA A 25 -2.05 -0.75 -9.25
CA ALA A 25 -1.97 -0.23 -10.60
C ALA A 25 -1.57 -1.33 -11.61
N VAL A 26 -0.66 -2.23 -11.22
CA VAL A 26 -0.26 -3.39 -12.03
C VAL A 26 -1.41 -4.40 -12.15
N GLU A 27 -2.08 -4.75 -11.06
CA GLU A 27 -3.22 -5.67 -11.07
C GLU A 27 -4.35 -5.15 -11.98
N PHE A 28 -4.68 -3.86 -11.87
CA PHE A 28 -5.68 -3.23 -12.73
C PHE A 28 -5.23 -3.15 -14.19
N ALA A 29 -3.95 -2.84 -14.44
CA ALA A 29 -3.42 -2.82 -15.81
C ALA A 29 -3.50 -4.20 -16.46
N LEU A 30 -3.07 -5.26 -15.75
CA LEU A 30 -3.07 -6.64 -16.24
C LEU A 30 -4.48 -7.18 -16.49
N THR A 31 -5.45 -6.87 -15.62
CA THR A 31 -6.84 -7.31 -15.79
C THR A 31 -7.60 -6.56 -16.90
N ARG A 32 -7.16 -5.34 -17.25
CA ARG A 32 -7.79 -4.51 -18.29
C ARG A 32 -7.10 -4.59 -19.64
N VAL A 33 -5.90 -5.14 -19.71
CA VAL A 33 -5.18 -5.26 -20.97
C VAL A 33 -5.89 -6.27 -21.87
N ARG A 34 -6.00 -5.94 -23.16
CA ARG A 34 -6.63 -6.81 -24.13
C ARG A 34 -5.62 -7.88 -24.55
N GLN A 35 -6.07 -9.14 -24.52
CA GLN A 35 -5.28 -10.30 -24.93
C GLN A 35 -5.16 -10.29 -26.46
N TYR A 36 -4.03 -9.78 -26.95
CA TYR A 36 -3.65 -9.79 -28.37
C TYR A 36 -2.66 -10.94 -28.62
N SER A 37 -2.52 -11.39 -29.87
CA SER A 37 -1.56 -12.46 -30.16
C SER A 37 -0.12 -11.94 -29.99
N GLU A 38 0.83 -12.83 -29.67
CA GLU A 38 2.24 -12.45 -29.49
C GLU A 38 2.78 -11.63 -30.66
N SER A 39 2.36 -11.98 -31.88
CA SER A 39 2.70 -11.29 -33.13
C SER A 39 2.23 -9.84 -33.23
N GLU A 40 1.32 -9.39 -32.37
CA GLU A 40 0.86 -8.00 -32.31
C GLU A 40 1.68 -7.16 -31.31
N PHE A 41 2.53 -7.77 -30.49
CA PHE A 41 3.44 -7.12 -29.53
C PHE A 41 4.87 -7.02 -30.09
N ASP A 42 5.08 -6.22 -31.14
CA ASP A 42 6.35 -6.15 -31.89
C ASP A 42 7.48 -5.32 -31.22
N GLU A 43 7.20 -4.64 -30.10
CA GLU A 43 8.22 -3.89 -29.36
C GLU A 43 8.81 -4.66 -28.14
N PRO A 44 10.08 -4.42 -27.76
CA PRO A 44 10.68 -5.08 -26.61
C PRO A 44 9.91 -4.89 -25.29
N GLY A 45 9.33 -3.72 -25.04
CA GLY A 45 8.51 -3.46 -23.86
C GLY A 45 7.16 -4.17 -23.90
N LEU A 46 6.63 -4.33 -25.11
CA LEU A 46 5.36 -4.99 -25.39
C LEU A 46 5.44 -6.51 -25.19
N ARG A 47 6.57 -7.15 -25.55
CA ARG A 47 6.78 -8.59 -25.31
C ARG A 47 6.73 -8.99 -23.83
N ARG A 48 7.24 -8.15 -22.92
CA ARG A 48 7.11 -8.41 -21.46
C ARG A 48 5.67 -8.33 -20.99
N ALA A 49 4.93 -7.32 -21.46
CA ALA A 49 3.52 -7.19 -21.13
C ALA A 49 2.72 -8.41 -21.62
N TRP A 50 3.04 -8.91 -22.81
CA TRP A 50 2.43 -10.13 -23.34
C TRP A 50 2.76 -11.38 -22.50
N ALA A 51 4.03 -11.59 -22.12
CA ALA A 51 4.42 -12.70 -21.25
C ALA A 51 3.68 -12.65 -19.89
N MET A 52 3.49 -11.44 -19.35
CA MET A 52 2.70 -11.26 -18.12
C MET A 52 1.21 -11.61 -18.31
N THR A 53 0.66 -11.42 -19.51
CA THR A 53 -0.72 -11.80 -19.82
C THR A 53 -0.92 -13.27 -20.09
N ASP A 54 0.12 -13.97 -20.58
CA ASP A 54 0.09 -15.41 -20.81
C ASP A 54 0.13 -16.17 -19.47
N GLU A 55 0.94 -15.69 -18.52
CA GLU A 55 1.01 -16.22 -17.14
C GLU A 55 0.22 -15.37 -16.13
N LEU A 56 -0.91 -14.81 -16.56
CA LEU A 56 -1.69 -13.81 -15.80
C LEU A 56 -1.98 -14.23 -14.35
N GLU A 57 -2.33 -15.49 -14.12
CA GLU A 57 -2.67 -16.00 -12.79
C GLU A 57 -1.51 -15.88 -11.79
N ILE A 58 -0.27 -16.15 -12.22
CA ILE A 58 0.92 -16.04 -11.38
C ILE A 58 1.19 -14.57 -11.04
N TYR A 59 1.08 -13.67 -12.02
CA TYR A 59 1.31 -12.25 -11.79
C TYR A 59 0.22 -11.60 -10.91
N LEU A 60 -1.05 -11.96 -11.11
CA LEU A 60 -2.15 -11.49 -10.25
C LEU A 60 -2.00 -12.00 -8.81
N THR A 61 -1.66 -13.28 -8.63
CA THR A 61 -1.40 -13.85 -7.30
C THR A 61 -0.22 -13.14 -6.63
N GLY A 62 0.85 -12.85 -7.37
CA GLY A 62 1.98 -12.06 -6.88
C GLY A 62 1.58 -10.64 -6.45
N CYS A 63 0.72 -9.98 -7.22
CA CYS A 63 0.19 -8.66 -6.85
C CYS A 63 -0.63 -8.73 -5.55
N GLN A 64 -1.51 -9.72 -5.39
CA GLN A 64 -2.33 -9.87 -4.18
C GLN A 64 -1.50 -10.13 -2.92
N VAL A 65 -0.44 -10.94 -3.03
CA VAL A 65 0.53 -11.14 -1.95
C VAL A 65 1.26 -9.83 -1.64
N GLY A 66 1.70 -9.09 -2.67
CA GLY A 66 2.36 -7.80 -2.53
C GLY A 66 1.49 -6.74 -1.86
N ILE A 67 0.22 -6.63 -2.26
CA ILE A 67 -0.80 -5.76 -1.66
C ILE A 67 -0.92 -6.09 -0.17
N THR A 68 -1.20 -7.35 0.15
CA THR A 68 -1.39 -7.82 1.53
C THR A 68 -0.16 -7.55 2.40
N ALA A 69 1.03 -7.91 1.92
CA ALA A 69 2.27 -7.71 2.66
C ALA A 69 2.55 -6.22 2.90
N SER A 70 2.30 -5.38 1.90
CA SER A 70 2.45 -3.93 2.02
C SER A 70 1.45 -3.36 3.03
N SER A 71 0.20 -3.81 3.03
CA SER A 71 -0.81 -3.36 3.98
C SER A 71 -0.47 -3.71 5.42
N ILE A 72 -0.02 -4.93 5.67
CA ILE A 72 0.43 -5.34 7.00
C ILE A 72 1.65 -4.51 7.44
N ALA A 73 2.61 -4.30 6.54
CA ALA A 73 3.80 -3.51 6.82
C ALA A 73 3.46 -2.04 7.13
N VAL A 74 2.52 -1.43 6.40
CA VAL A 74 2.02 -0.08 6.70
C VAL A 74 1.43 -0.03 8.10
N GLY A 75 0.58 -0.99 8.47
CA GLY A 75 0.02 -1.06 9.83
C GLY A 75 1.11 -1.07 10.89
N ILE A 76 2.09 -1.97 10.76
CA ILE A 76 3.18 -2.13 11.74
C ILE A 76 4.07 -0.87 11.84
N VAL A 77 4.35 -0.21 10.71
CA VAL A 77 5.33 0.88 10.65
C VAL A 77 4.68 2.26 10.85
N ALA A 78 3.58 2.53 10.16
CA ALA A 78 2.94 3.84 10.10
C ALA A 78 2.02 4.10 11.31
N GLU A 79 1.27 3.09 11.80
CA GLU A 79 0.34 3.28 12.93
C GLU A 79 1.03 3.81 14.20
N PRO A 80 2.16 3.26 14.67
CA PRO A 80 2.81 3.77 15.87
C PRO A 80 3.33 5.21 15.70
N ALA A 81 3.74 5.57 14.47
CA ALA A 81 4.24 6.89 14.16
C ALA A 81 3.10 7.93 14.11
N LEU A 82 1.96 7.58 13.52
CA LEU A 82 0.75 8.39 13.58
C LEU A 82 0.27 8.53 15.03
N ALA A 83 0.22 7.44 15.81
CA ALA A 83 -0.21 7.47 17.20
C ALA A 83 0.66 8.44 18.04
N ALA A 84 1.99 8.37 17.91
CA ALA A 84 2.90 9.28 18.57
C ALA A 84 2.74 10.75 18.14
N LEU A 85 2.36 10.99 16.87
CA LEU A 85 2.08 12.33 16.36
C LEU A 85 0.79 12.92 16.93
N PHE A 86 -0.23 12.08 17.11
CA PHE A 86 -1.55 12.48 17.59
C PHE A 86 -1.70 12.47 19.12
N GLU A 87 -0.84 11.76 19.85
CA GLU A 87 -0.81 11.71 21.31
C GLU A 87 -0.91 13.10 21.99
N PRO A 88 -0.12 14.13 21.61
CA PRO A 88 -0.24 15.46 22.21
C PRO A 88 -1.55 16.20 21.89
N LEU A 89 -2.25 15.85 20.81
CA LEU A 89 -3.55 16.42 20.45
C LEU A 89 -4.70 15.82 21.29
N PHE A 90 -4.55 14.58 21.77
CA PHE A 90 -5.57 13.88 22.56
C PHE A 90 -5.26 13.79 24.06
N GLY A 91 -4.05 14.15 24.51
CA GLY A 91 -3.55 13.94 25.87
C GLY A 91 -4.38 14.53 27.02
N ASN A 92 -5.26 15.52 26.77
CA ASN A 92 -6.15 16.12 27.78
C ASN A 92 -7.64 15.74 27.61
N SER A 93 -7.96 14.79 26.74
CA SER A 93 -9.33 14.44 26.38
C SER A 93 -9.69 13.01 26.81
N ARG A 94 -10.96 12.79 27.23
CA ARG A 94 -11.52 11.44 27.45
C ARG A 94 -11.42 10.54 26.21
N LEU A 95 -11.23 11.12 25.02
CA LEU A 95 -10.96 10.38 23.77
C LEU A 95 -9.65 9.58 23.79
N ALA A 96 -8.65 9.99 24.59
CA ALA A 96 -7.42 9.21 24.78
C ALA A 96 -7.70 7.86 25.47
N SER A 97 -8.62 7.82 26.43
CA SER A 97 -8.99 6.57 27.13
C SER A 97 -9.80 5.58 26.28
N VAL A 98 -10.37 6.02 25.16
CA VAL A 98 -11.19 5.18 24.26
C VAL A 98 -10.39 4.70 23.04
N GLY A 99 -9.10 5.08 22.93
CA GLY A 99 -8.29 4.70 21.77
C GLY A 99 -8.71 5.41 20.48
N ALA A 100 -9.40 6.55 20.57
CA ALA A 100 -9.93 7.26 19.42
C ALA A 100 -8.86 7.73 18.43
N GLY A 101 -7.65 8.04 18.91
CA GLY A 101 -6.50 8.36 18.05
C GLY A 101 -6.00 7.17 17.25
N SER A 102 -6.00 5.97 17.83
CA SER A 102 -5.70 4.73 17.12
C SER A 102 -6.80 4.40 16.11
N LEU A 103 -8.07 4.62 16.49
CA LEU A 103 -9.21 4.43 15.60
C LEU A 103 -9.18 5.39 14.40
N LEU A 104 -8.80 6.66 14.61
CA LEU A 104 -8.64 7.67 13.56
C LEU A 104 -7.43 7.39 12.68
N ALA A 105 -6.30 6.98 13.25
CA ALA A 105 -5.12 6.58 12.49
C ALA A 105 -5.42 5.34 11.63
N PHE A 106 -6.09 4.33 12.21
CA PHE A 106 -6.59 3.17 11.49
C PHE A 106 -7.54 3.59 10.37
N LEU A 107 -8.52 4.45 10.63
CA LEU A 107 -9.47 4.94 9.61
C LEU A 107 -8.77 5.71 8.48
N ILE A 108 -7.82 6.60 8.81
CA ILE A 108 -7.08 7.38 7.80
C ILE A 108 -6.18 6.47 6.98
N ILE A 109 -5.46 5.55 7.63
CA ILE A 109 -4.63 4.56 6.94
C ILE A 109 -5.53 3.71 6.06
N ASN A 110 -6.64 3.17 6.56
CA ASN A 110 -7.56 2.39 5.74
C ASN A 110 -8.13 3.21 4.58
N LEU A 111 -8.52 4.47 4.78
CA LEU A 111 -9.10 5.33 3.73
C LEU A 111 -8.08 5.70 2.63
N VAL A 112 -6.82 5.92 3.01
CA VAL A 112 -5.73 6.25 2.07
C VAL A 112 -5.15 5.00 1.42
N HIS A 113 -5.21 3.86 2.12
CA HIS A 113 -4.66 2.57 1.71
C HIS A 113 -5.70 1.64 1.08
N LEU A 114 -6.99 2.05 1.03
CA LEU A 114 -8.05 1.24 0.44
C LEU A 114 -7.96 1.30 -1.09
N THR A 115 -7.48 0.19 -1.60
CA THR A 115 -7.68 -0.36 -2.94
C THR A 115 -8.13 -1.79 -2.76
#